data_AF-A0A7S0WTJ2-F1
#
_entry.id   AF-A0A7S0WTJ2-F1
#
_cell.length_a   1.000
_cell.length_b   1.000
_cell.length_c   1.000
_cell.angle_alpha   90.00
_cell.angle_beta   90.00
_cell.angle_gamma   90.00
#
_symmetry.space_group_name_H-M   'P 1'
#
loop_
_entity.id
_entity.type
_entity.pdbx_description
1 polymer ?
#
loop_
_entity_poly.entity_id
_entity_poly.type
_entity_poly.pdbx_seq_one_letter_code
_entity_poly.pdbx_strand_id
1 'polypeptide(L)'
;VTPGATLTPNAGWSGLHEWEACESPRVYVHMPSGPYEFAVRATDGAGNVDPAPAAHQWVLNAVALNTTFTSAIPEQLTTSAFQVAFAASDSVTGAALPAAAFECQLAVLPAGAGEAPWE
;
A
#
# COMPACT_ATOMS: atom_id res chain seq x y z
N VAL A 1 -29.40 -1.77 6.28
CA VAL A 1 -29.48 -0.57 5.41
C VAL A 1 -29.34 0.63 6.34
N THR A 2 -28.17 1.25 6.46
CA THR A 2 -27.51 2.05 5.41
C THR A 2 -26.00 1.78 5.33
N PRO A 3 -25.42 1.72 4.12
CA PRO A 3 -23.97 1.70 3.90
C PRO A 3 -23.39 3.13 3.85
N GLY A 4 -22.16 3.29 4.33
CA GLY A 4 -21.35 4.49 4.11
C GLY A 4 -21.18 5.36 5.36
N ALA A 5 -20.07 5.18 6.08
CA ALA A 5 -19.50 6.21 6.93
C ALA A 5 -18.09 6.51 6.44
N THR A 6 -17.90 7.71 5.91
CA THR A 6 -16.61 8.27 5.50
C THR A 6 -15.75 8.48 6.73
N LEU A 7 -14.57 7.85 6.76
CA LEU A 7 -13.64 7.94 7.87
C LEU A 7 -12.85 9.26 7.78
N THR A 8 -13.04 10.17 8.74
CA THR A 8 -12.13 11.30 8.95
C THR A 8 -11.21 11.03 10.14
N PRO A 9 -9.88 11.09 9.97
CA PRO A 9 -8.91 10.85 11.06
C PRO A 9 -8.68 12.10 11.92
N ASN A 10 -8.62 11.95 13.26
CA ASN A 10 -8.43 13.05 14.22
C ASN A 10 -7.10 12.99 14.98
N ALA A 11 -6.17 13.92 14.64
CA ALA A 11 -4.74 14.08 14.97
C ALA A 11 -4.27 14.01 16.46
N GLY A 12 -3.06 13.43 16.69
CA GLY A 12 -2.47 13.08 17.99
C GLY A 12 -1.55 11.85 17.93
N TRP A 13 -2.13 10.65 17.78
CA TRP A 13 -1.61 9.34 17.29
C TRP A 13 -2.88 8.65 16.77
N SER A 14 -3.30 8.99 15.56
CA SER A 14 -4.74 9.21 15.32
C SER A 14 -5.44 8.16 14.49
N GLY A 15 -5.51 6.96 15.05
CA GLY A 15 -6.04 5.81 14.32
C GLY A 15 -6.84 4.83 15.16
N LEU A 16 -7.29 5.16 16.37
CA LEU A 16 -8.31 4.31 17.01
C LEU A 16 -9.64 4.58 16.31
N HIS A 17 -10.03 3.65 15.45
CA HIS A 17 -11.38 3.58 14.89
C HIS A 17 -12.39 3.38 16.04
N GLU A 18 -13.60 3.90 15.88
CA GLU A 18 -14.68 3.67 16.83
C GLU A 18 -14.98 2.17 16.98
N TRP A 19 -15.57 1.78 18.11
CA TRP A 19 -15.95 0.39 18.34
C TRP A 19 -17.08 -0.01 17.40
N GLU A 20 -16.79 -0.95 16.50
CA GLU A 20 -17.76 -1.48 15.55
C GLU A 20 -18.13 -2.94 15.87
N ALA A 21 -19.32 -3.36 15.44
CA ALA A 21 -19.72 -4.74 15.49
C ALA A 21 -18.79 -5.60 14.60
N CYS A 22 -18.24 -6.66 15.16
CA CYS A 22 -17.43 -7.63 14.44
C CYS A 22 -17.81 -9.06 14.83
N GLU A 23 -17.65 -9.99 13.90
CA GLU A 23 -17.85 -11.42 14.12
C GLU A 23 -16.51 -12.14 14.00
N SER A 24 -16.39 -13.27 14.70
CA SER A 24 -15.22 -14.13 14.62
C SER A 24 -15.49 -15.28 13.63
N PRO A 25 -14.60 -15.53 12.67
CA PRO A 25 -13.33 -14.84 12.43
C PRO A 25 -13.51 -13.49 11.68
N ARG A 26 -12.76 -12.47 12.07
CA ARG A 26 -12.68 -11.18 11.37
C ARG A 26 -11.52 -11.22 10.36
N VAL A 27 -11.77 -10.78 9.13
CA VAL A 27 -10.77 -10.74 8.05
C VAL A 27 -10.55 -9.29 7.61
N TYR A 28 -9.27 -8.90 7.47
CA TYR A 28 -8.84 -7.63 6.90
C TYR A 28 -7.95 -7.92 5.68
N VAL A 29 -8.14 -7.19 4.58
CA VAL A 29 -7.41 -7.37 3.31
C VAL A 29 -6.85 -6.02 2.83
N HIS A 30 -5.82 -6.07 1.98
CA HIS A 30 -5.19 -4.88 1.36
C HIS A 30 -4.69 -3.83 2.36
N MET A 31 -4.23 -4.25 3.54
CA MET A 31 -3.68 -3.34 4.54
C MET A 31 -2.28 -2.85 4.11
N PRO A 32 -2.02 -1.53 4.09
CA PRO A 32 -0.70 -0.99 3.79
C PRO A 32 0.34 -1.35 4.86
N SER A 33 1.62 -1.16 4.55
CA SER A 33 2.68 -1.31 5.56
C SER A 33 2.53 -0.26 6.67
N GLY A 34 2.69 -0.67 7.93
CA GLY A 34 2.62 0.23 9.06
C GLY A 34 2.39 -0.48 10.40
N PRO A 35 2.47 0.26 11.51
CA PRO A 35 2.05 -0.24 12.82
C PRO A 35 0.52 -0.36 12.89
N TYR A 36 0.04 -1.42 13.53
CA TYR A 36 -1.36 -1.70 13.77
C TYR A 36 -1.60 -2.10 15.23
N GLU A 37 -2.77 -1.74 15.74
CA GLU A 37 -3.33 -2.26 16.98
C GLU A 37 -4.73 -2.83 16.69
N PHE A 38 -4.99 -4.05 17.14
CA PHE A 38 -6.32 -4.64 17.11
C PHE A 38 -6.80 -4.84 18.54
N ALA A 39 -7.97 -4.30 18.85
CA ALA A 39 -8.63 -4.47 20.13
C ALA A 39 -10.03 -5.05 19.94
N VAL A 40 -10.44 -5.95 20.84
CA VAL A 40 -11.77 -6.55 20.87
C VAL A 40 -12.33 -6.49 22.29
N ARG A 41 -13.62 -6.16 22.42
CA ARG A 41 -14.37 -6.12 23.68
C ARG A 41 -15.71 -6.82 23.50
N ALA A 42 -16.18 -7.49 24.54
CA ALA A 42 -17.50 -8.12 24.55
C ALA A 42 -18.58 -7.16 25.08
N THR A 43 -19.81 -7.32 24.59
CA THR A 43 -21.01 -6.70 25.17
C THR A 43 -22.06 -7.79 25.40
N ASP A 44 -22.65 -7.86 26.58
CA ASP A 44 -23.70 -8.85 26.89
C ASP A 44 -25.11 -8.36 26.48
N GLY A 45 -26.11 -9.24 26.63
CA GLY A 45 -27.52 -8.91 26.31
C GLY A 45 -28.17 -7.88 27.24
N ALA A 46 -27.53 -7.54 28.36
CA ALA A 46 -27.96 -6.48 29.27
C ALA A 46 -27.27 -5.13 28.96
N GLY A 47 -26.33 -5.11 28.00
CA GLY A 47 -25.58 -3.93 27.60
C GLY A 47 -24.32 -3.68 28.43
N ASN A 48 -23.89 -4.62 29.28
CA ASN A 48 -22.60 -4.50 29.97
C ASN A 48 -21.46 -4.71 28.97
N VAL A 49 -20.49 -3.80 28.99
CA VAL A 49 -19.32 -3.81 28.10
C VAL A 49 -18.09 -4.21 28.90
N ASP A 50 -17.25 -5.06 28.33
CA ASP A 50 -15.95 -5.43 28.89
C ASP A 50 -15.07 -4.18 29.10
N PRO A 51 -14.69 -3.85 30.36
CA PRO A 51 -13.88 -2.69 30.67
C PRO A 51 -12.38 -2.90 30.35
N ALA A 52 -11.94 -4.13 30.06
CA ALA A 52 -10.55 -4.46 29.75
C ALA A 52 -10.43 -5.21 28.40
N PRO A 53 -10.56 -4.49 27.26
CA PRO A 53 -10.48 -5.11 25.94
C PRO A 53 -9.19 -5.89 25.73
N ALA A 54 -9.28 -7.04 25.07
CA ALA A 54 -8.10 -7.75 24.60
C ALA A 54 -7.50 -7.00 23.42
N ALA A 55 -6.21 -6.61 23.52
CA ALA A 55 -5.52 -5.85 22.49
C ALA A 55 -4.19 -6.50 22.08
N HIS A 56 -3.82 -6.34 20.81
CA HIS A 56 -2.55 -6.79 20.26
C HIS A 56 -1.99 -5.77 19.27
N GLN A 57 -0.69 -5.50 19.39
CA GLN A 57 0.04 -4.60 18.50
C GLN A 57 1.02 -5.38 17.63
N TRP A 58 1.08 -5.04 16.35
CA TRP A 58 2.05 -5.59 15.42
C TRP A 58 2.44 -4.56 14.36
N VAL A 59 3.50 -4.85 13.61
CA VAL A 59 3.89 -4.07 12.43
C VAL A 59 3.66 -4.94 11.21
N LEU A 60 2.82 -4.47 10.29
CA LEU A 60 2.68 -5.09 8.99
C LEU A 60 3.78 -4.55 8.07
N ASN A 61 4.71 -5.43 7.71
CA ASN A 61 5.68 -5.17 6.65
C ASN A 61 5.14 -5.78 5.36
N ALA A 62 4.19 -5.10 4.73
CA ALA A 62 3.85 -5.42 3.35
C ALA A 62 5.12 -5.17 2.50
N VAL A 63 5.48 -6.12 1.63
CA VAL A 63 6.57 -5.92 0.67
C VAL A 63 6.14 -4.81 -0.28
N ALA A 64 6.51 -3.58 0.04
CA ALA A 64 6.34 -2.46 -0.87
C ALA A 64 7.28 -2.71 -2.06
N LEU A 65 6.71 -2.78 -3.26
CA LEU A 65 7.48 -3.08 -4.46
C LEU A 65 8.11 -1.80 -4.98
N ASN A 66 9.42 -1.86 -5.22
CA ASN A 66 10.12 -0.88 -6.03
C ASN A 66 10.49 -1.54 -7.36
N THR A 67 10.29 -0.84 -8.47
CA THR A 67 10.69 -1.28 -9.81
C THR A 67 11.81 -0.40 -10.33
N THR A 68 12.91 -1.00 -10.76
CA THR A 68 14.07 -0.26 -11.27
C THR A 68 14.52 -0.81 -12.61
N PHE A 69 15.01 0.07 -13.48
CA PHE A 69 15.72 -0.35 -14.67
C PHE A 69 17.12 -0.83 -14.29
N THR A 70 17.48 -2.02 -14.75
CA THR A 70 18.81 -2.61 -14.52
C THR A 70 19.69 -2.50 -15.77
N SER A 71 19.10 -2.18 -16.93
CA SER A 71 19.82 -1.77 -18.14
C SER A 71 19.78 -0.26 -18.33
N ALA A 72 20.80 0.29 -18.99
CA ALA A 72 20.73 1.66 -19.51
C ALA A 72 19.68 1.74 -20.64
N ILE A 73 18.83 2.77 -20.60
CA ILE A 73 17.91 3.11 -21.70
C ILE A 73 18.56 4.26 -22.47
N PRO A 74 18.94 4.07 -23.74
CA PRO A 74 19.54 5.14 -24.54
C PRO A 74 18.56 6.30 -24.76
N GLU A 75 19.04 7.53 -24.70
CA GLU A 75 18.25 8.73 -25.04
C GLU A 75 17.93 8.81 -26.54
N GLN A 76 18.78 8.21 -27.37
CA GLN A 76 18.60 8.12 -28.81
C GLN A 76 18.88 6.70 -29.29
N LEU A 77 18.04 6.22 -30.20
CA LEU A 77 18.20 4.94 -30.86
C LEU A 77 18.30 5.19 -32.37
N THR A 78 19.32 4.62 -33.00
CA THR A 78 19.50 4.65 -34.47
C THR A 78 18.88 3.43 -35.16
N THR A 79 18.29 2.53 -34.38
CA THR A 79 17.64 1.31 -34.86
C THR A 79 16.21 1.24 -34.34
N SER A 80 15.35 0.50 -35.04
CA SER A 80 13.96 0.28 -34.66
C SER A 80 13.77 -0.83 -33.63
N ALA A 81 14.84 -1.26 -32.95
CA ALA A 81 14.82 -2.33 -31.95
C ALA A 81 15.66 -1.95 -30.74
N PHE A 82 15.14 -2.18 -29.54
CA PHE A 82 15.86 -2.03 -28.29
C PHE A 82 15.35 -3.02 -27.24
N GLN A 83 16.15 -3.26 -26.22
CA GLN A 83 15.80 -4.09 -25.08
C GLN A 83 15.98 -3.28 -23.80
N VAL A 84 15.13 -3.55 -22.82
CA VAL A 84 15.22 -2.96 -21.49
C VAL A 84 15.10 -4.08 -20.47
N ALA A 85 16.00 -4.09 -19.49
CA ALA A 85 15.96 -4.95 -18.34
C ALA A 85 15.53 -4.14 -17.11
N PHE A 86 14.69 -4.76 -16.29
CA PHE A 86 14.18 -4.20 -15.04
C PHE A 86 14.04 -5.29 -14.00
N ALA A 87 13.97 -4.90 -12.73
CA ALA A 87 13.78 -5.80 -11.61
C ALA A 87 12.82 -5.20 -10.60
N ALA A 88 12.23 -6.06 -9.78
CA ALA A 88 11.49 -5.67 -8.59
C ALA A 88 12.33 -5.96 -7.34
N SER A 89 12.27 -5.06 -6.37
CA SER A 89 12.82 -5.28 -5.04
C SER A 89 11.82 -4.87 -3.98
N ASP A 90 12.01 -5.39 -2.78
CA ASP A 90 11.38 -4.86 -1.58
C ASP A 90 11.97 -3.47 -1.30
N SER A 91 11.14 -2.44 -1.19
CA SER A 91 11.59 -1.06 -0.96
C SER A 91 12.07 -0.82 0.47
N VAL A 92 11.77 -1.72 1.41
CA VAL A 92 12.18 -1.64 2.81
C VAL A 92 13.52 -2.35 3.01
N THR A 93 13.63 -3.58 2.49
CA THR A 93 14.82 -4.41 2.71
C THR A 93 15.84 -4.33 1.57
N GLY A 94 15.44 -3.83 0.39
CA GLY A 94 16.26 -3.87 -0.82
C GLY A 94 16.39 -5.26 -1.44
N ALA A 95 15.71 -6.27 -0.89
CA ALA A 95 15.82 -7.64 -1.37
C ALA A 95 15.18 -7.81 -2.76
N ALA A 96 15.85 -8.52 -3.67
CA ALA A 96 15.34 -8.80 -5.00
C ALA A 96 14.13 -9.76 -4.96
N LEU A 97 13.14 -9.50 -5.81
CA LEU A 97 11.88 -10.25 -5.89
C LEU A 97 11.74 -10.90 -7.29
N PRO A 98 12.32 -12.09 -7.51
CA PRO A 98 12.39 -12.71 -8.84
C PRO A 98 11.05 -13.23 -9.37
N ALA A 99 10.01 -13.30 -8.53
CA ALA A 99 8.66 -13.77 -8.88
C ALA A 99 7.62 -12.64 -8.95
N ALA A 100 8.06 -11.37 -9.03
CA ALA A 100 7.15 -10.24 -9.21
C ALA A 100 6.49 -10.28 -10.61
N ALA A 101 5.23 -9.87 -10.68
CA ALA A 101 4.53 -9.62 -11.94
C ALA A 101 4.76 -8.17 -12.39
N PHE A 102 4.79 -7.94 -13.71
CA PHE A 102 5.02 -6.63 -14.30
C PHE A 102 3.97 -6.32 -15.37
N GLU A 103 3.51 -5.08 -15.41
CA GLU A 103 2.67 -4.54 -16.48
C GLU A 103 3.44 -3.39 -17.16
N CYS A 104 3.61 -3.46 -18.48
CA CYS A 104 4.41 -2.50 -19.24
C CYS A 104 3.52 -1.58 -20.08
N GLN A 105 3.86 -0.29 -20.13
CA GLN A 105 3.24 0.69 -21.00
C GLN A 105 4.31 1.38 -21.86
N LEU A 106 4.03 1.57 -23.15
CA LEU A 106 4.85 2.34 -24.07
C LEU A 106 4.00 3.43 -24.70
N ALA A 107 4.46 4.68 -24.65
CA ALA A 107 3.80 5.83 -25.25
C ALA A 107 4.74 6.53 -26.23
N VAL A 108 4.19 7.02 -27.35
CA VAL A 108 4.90 7.91 -28.26
C VAL A 108 4.67 9.34 -27.78
N LEU A 109 5.75 10.03 -27.41
CA LEU A 109 5.67 11.42 -27.02
C LEU A 109 5.56 12.32 -28.27
N PRO A 110 4.75 13.39 -28.24
CA PRO A 110 4.74 14.36 -29.32
C PRO A 110 6.10 15.08 -29.41
N ALA A 111 6.50 15.45 -30.62
CA ALA A 111 7.71 16.24 -30.83
C ALA A 111 7.65 17.54 -30.00
N GLY A 112 8.64 17.76 -29.13
CA GLY A 112 8.74 18.95 -28.28
C GLY A 112 8.36 18.78 -26.81
N ALA A 113 8.01 17.57 -26.34
CA ALA A 113 7.64 17.33 -24.93
C ALA A 113 8.80 17.39 -23.91
N GLY A 114 10.03 17.76 -24.33
CA GLY A 114 11.24 17.72 -23.51
C GLY A 114 11.65 19.04 -22.85
N GLU A 115 10.99 20.16 -23.16
CA GLU A 115 11.32 21.45 -22.54
C GLU A 115 10.19 21.86 -21.59
N ALA A 116 10.29 21.43 -20.33
CA ALA A 116 9.49 22.03 -19.28
C ALA A 116 10.03 23.45 -19.00
N PRO A 117 9.23 24.52 -19.14
CA PRO A 117 9.67 25.87 -18.88
C PRO A 117 9.61 26.12 -17.37
N TRP A 118 10.74 25.95 -16.68
CA TRP A 118 10.93 26.52 -15.35
C TRP A 118 12.14 27.46 -15.38
N GLU A 119 11.95 28.61 -16.01
CA GLU A 119 12.59 29.87 -15.59
C GLU A 119 11.50 30.81 -15.06
#